data_AF-A0A672YFG6-F1
#
_entry.id   AF-A0A672YFG6-F1
#
_cell.length_a   1.000
_cell.length_b   1.000
_cell.length_c   1.000
_cell.angle_alpha   90.00
_cell.angle_beta   90.00
_cell.angle_gamma   90.00
#
_symmetry.space_group_name_H-M   'P 1'
#
loop_
_entity.id
_entity.type
_entity.pdbx_description
1 polymer ?
#
loop_
_entity_poly.entity_id
_entity_poly.type
_entity_poly.pdbx_seq_one_letter_code
_entity_poly.pdbx_strand_id
1 'polypeptide(L)'
;MRRHRYFTPAEVSAHNTAEDLWVSYRGRVCDLTPLMDQYRGDVLLLPIMESAGKDISSWFDPETGDVLRYVDPVTHCLRYFTPRGRFVHVPPAGPRSDWDADFGQPWWTDERYQVGLLSSKTRWIRIINTLTTQETRLEVCSEDTLAQILHRFLDYNSHASSYTWKHEGVTLDMSRTLSENGIHDDDPQLDHLRLDRDLYTPAILLYFNDDLTEA
;
A
#
# COMPACT_ATOMS: atom_id res chain seq x y z
N MET A 1 2.78 -20.20 6.35
CA MET A 1 3.39 -18.99 5.77
C MET A 1 2.64 -17.79 6.31
N ARG A 2 3.30 -16.82 6.96
CA ARG A 2 2.63 -15.56 7.33
C ARG A 2 2.27 -14.84 6.04
N ARG A 3 0.98 -14.67 5.77
CA ARG A 3 0.49 -13.93 4.60
C ARG A 3 0.81 -12.46 4.81
N HIS A 4 1.49 -11.82 3.85
CA HIS A 4 1.77 -10.39 3.92
C HIS A 4 0.45 -9.62 3.84
N ARG A 5 0.38 -8.48 4.55
CA ARG A 5 -0.74 -7.54 4.39
C ARG A 5 -0.51 -6.74 3.12
N TYR A 6 -1.57 -6.58 2.34
CA TYR A 6 -1.58 -5.73 1.16
C TYR A 6 -2.20 -4.40 1.52
N PHE A 7 -1.69 -3.34 0.91
CA PHE A 7 -2.18 -1.98 1.10
C PHE A 7 -2.59 -1.37 -0.24
N THR A 8 -3.65 -0.56 -0.22
CA THR A 8 -4.01 0.29 -1.36
C THR A 8 -3.10 1.51 -1.41
N PRO A 9 -2.93 2.15 -2.60
CA PRO A 9 -2.24 3.44 -2.68
C PRO A 9 -2.89 4.50 -1.80
N ALA A 10 -4.22 4.47 -1.65
CA ALA A 10 -4.96 5.40 -0.78
C ALA A 10 -4.56 5.24 0.70
N GLU A 11 -4.42 4.01 1.19
CA GLU A 11 -3.95 3.75 2.55
C GLU A 11 -2.54 4.29 2.78
N VAL A 12 -1.60 4.00 1.87
CA VAL A 12 -0.24 4.53 1.96
C VAL A 12 -0.25 6.06 1.96
N SER A 13 -1.12 6.68 1.15
CA SER A 13 -1.22 8.14 1.05
C SER A 13 -1.78 8.83 2.30
N ALA A 14 -2.47 8.10 3.17
CA ALA A 14 -2.96 8.61 4.44
C ALA A 14 -1.81 8.84 5.45
N HIS A 15 -0.73 8.06 5.33
CA HIS A 15 0.48 8.14 6.17
C HIS A 15 1.50 9.11 5.56
N ASN A 16 1.19 10.41 5.61
CA ASN A 16 1.93 11.45 4.89
C ASN A 16 2.54 12.56 5.78
N THR A 17 2.69 12.32 7.08
CA THR A 17 3.18 13.32 8.03
C THR A 17 4.55 12.94 8.60
N ALA A 18 5.23 13.84 9.32
CA ALA A 18 6.52 13.53 9.94
C ALA A 18 6.42 12.52 11.10
N GLU A 19 5.26 12.43 11.75
CA GLU A 19 5.01 11.50 12.87
C GLU A 19 4.40 10.18 12.39
N ASP A 20 4.04 10.11 11.10
CA ASP A 20 3.43 8.95 10.46
C ASP A 20 3.75 9.00 8.95
N LEU A 21 4.95 8.50 8.61
CA LEU A 21 5.55 8.64 7.27
C LEU A 21 5.70 7.28 6.61
N TRP A 22 4.83 6.98 5.66
CA TRP A 22 4.99 5.79 4.83
C TRP A 22 5.38 6.16 3.40
N VAL A 23 6.08 5.25 2.75
CA VAL A 23 6.36 5.30 1.32
C VAL A 23 6.16 3.92 0.71
N SER A 24 5.79 3.86 -0.55
CA SER A 24 5.84 2.62 -1.31
C SER A 24 7.00 2.64 -2.29
N TYR A 25 7.69 1.51 -2.47
CA TYR A 25 8.66 1.34 -3.55
C TYR A 25 8.81 -0.12 -3.92
N ARG A 26 8.87 -0.41 -5.23
CA ARG A 26 9.05 -1.77 -5.78
C ARG A 26 8.06 -2.78 -5.18
N GLY A 27 6.80 -2.36 -5.00
CA GLY A 27 5.74 -3.20 -4.44
C GLY A 27 5.83 -3.44 -2.92
N ARG A 28 6.79 -2.81 -2.22
CA ARG A 28 6.89 -2.83 -0.76
C ARG A 28 6.25 -1.57 -0.19
N VAL A 29 5.66 -1.69 0.99
CA VAL A 29 5.21 -0.55 1.80
C VAL A 29 6.08 -0.48 3.03
N CYS A 30 6.70 0.67 3.24
CA CYS A 30 7.65 0.90 4.31
C CYS A 30 7.22 2.07 5.19
N ASP A 31 7.23 1.83 6.49
CA ASP A 31 7.08 2.84 7.53
C ASP A 31 8.46 3.41 7.88
N LEU A 32 8.68 4.67 7.49
CA LEU A 32 9.93 5.39 7.73
C LEU A 32 9.83 6.35 8.92
N THR A 33 8.76 6.28 9.71
CA THR A 33 8.62 7.06 10.95
C THR A 33 9.81 6.86 11.90
N PRO A 34 10.33 5.63 12.12
CA PRO A 34 11.51 5.45 12.97
C PRO A 34 12.78 6.10 12.39
N LEU A 35 12.90 6.17 11.05
CA LEU A 35 14.00 6.84 10.37
C LEU A 35 13.89 8.36 10.54
N MET A 36 12.67 8.90 10.43
CA MET A 36 12.37 10.31 10.65
C MET A 36 12.70 10.75 12.08
N ASP A 37 12.43 9.90 13.06
CA ASP A 37 12.78 10.13 14.46
C ASP A 37 14.30 10.05 14.71
N GLN A 38 14.98 9.07 14.12
CA GLN A 38 16.43 8.90 14.28
C GLN A 38 17.23 10.10 13.75
N TYR A 39 16.82 10.66 12.61
CA TYR A 39 17.52 11.75 11.93
C TYR A 39 16.84 13.11 12.11
N ARG A 40 15.99 13.27 13.14
CA ARG A 40 15.12 14.44 13.34
C ARG A 40 15.89 15.76 13.22
N GLY A 41 15.43 16.62 12.31
CA GLY A 41 16.03 17.94 12.04
C GLY A 41 17.16 17.93 11.00
N ASP A 42 17.55 16.77 10.48
CA ASP A 42 18.49 16.67 9.37
C ASP A 42 17.83 17.09 8.05
N VAL A 43 18.51 17.95 7.29
CA VAL A 43 18.11 18.42 5.96
C VAL A 43 17.98 17.25 4.97
N LEU A 44 18.67 16.13 5.20
CA LEU A 44 18.59 14.92 4.37
C LEU A 44 17.25 14.20 4.45
N LEU A 45 16.39 14.53 5.41
CA LEU A 45 15.04 13.99 5.48
C LEU A 45 14.07 14.71 4.53
N LEU A 46 14.39 15.92 4.07
CA LEU A 46 13.48 16.73 3.25
C LEU A 46 12.99 16.00 1.98
N PRO A 47 13.86 15.35 1.17
CA PRO A 47 13.37 14.65 -0.03
C PRO A 47 12.42 13.49 0.30
N ILE A 48 12.64 12.80 1.42
CA ILE A 48 11.79 11.70 1.89
C ILE A 48 10.46 12.25 2.38
N MET A 49 10.48 13.32 3.18
CA MET A 49 9.28 13.99 3.68
C MET A 49 8.40 14.57 2.57
N GLU A 50 9.00 15.17 1.53
CA GLU A 50 8.25 15.65 0.36
C GLU A 50 7.54 14.52 -0.41
N SER A 51 8.06 13.29 -0.28
CA SER A 51 7.53 12.08 -0.89
C SER A 51 6.71 11.22 0.07
N ALA A 52 6.38 11.72 1.27
CA ALA A 52 5.54 11.01 2.23
C ALA A 52 4.17 10.66 1.60
N GLY A 53 3.73 9.43 1.81
CA GLY A 53 2.50 8.87 1.25
C GLY A 53 2.54 8.60 -0.26
N LYS A 54 3.71 8.60 -0.90
CA LYS A 54 3.84 8.40 -2.36
C LYS A 54 4.64 7.16 -2.73
N ASP A 55 4.51 6.78 -4.00
CA ASP A 55 5.37 5.79 -4.63
C ASP A 55 6.68 6.42 -5.11
N ILE A 56 7.79 5.99 -4.50
CA ILE A 56 9.16 6.41 -4.82
C ILE A 56 9.92 5.36 -5.62
N SER A 57 9.22 4.39 -6.23
CA SER A 57 9.84 3.36 -7.10
C SER A 57 10.75 3.96 -8.18
N SER A 58 10.44 5.16 -8.67
CA SER A 58 11.25 5.88 -9.66
C SER A 58 12.67 6.26 -9.20
N TRP A 59 12.96 6.19 -7.91
CA TRP A 59 14.29 6.48 -7.36
C TRP A 59 15.24 5.28 -7.49
N PHE A 60 14.69 4.08 -7.67
CA PHE A 60 15.42 2.83 -7.57
C PHE A 60 15.54 2.15 -8.93
N ASP A 61 16.68 1.50 -9.12
CA ASP A 61 16.91 0.63 -10.26
C ASP A 61 16.11 -0.69 -10.07
N PRO A 62 15.27 -1.09 -11.04
CA PRO A 62 14.46 -2.29 -10.93
C PRO A 62 15.26 -3.59 -10.83
N GLU A 63 16.47 -3.65 -11.41
CA GLU A 63 17.31 -4.84 -11.44
C GLU A 63 18.15 -4.95 -10.16
N THR A 64 18.85 -3.87 -9.80
CA THR A 64 19.77 -3.90 -8.64
C THR A 64 19.04 -3.69 -7.31
N GLY A 65 17.91 -2.99 -7.33
CA GLY A 65 17.19 -2.59 -6.12
C GLY A 65 17.86 -1.47 -5.31
N ASP A 66 18.97 -0.94 -5.80
CA ASP A 66 19.63 0.21 -5.22
C ASP A 66 19.13 1.50 -5.90
N VAL A 67 19.47 2.66 -5.32
CA VAL A 67 19.13 3.97 -5.90
C VAL A 67 19.78 4.07 -7.29
N LEU A 68 19.05 4.64 -8.26
CA LEU A 68 19.54 4.86 -9.63
C LEU A 68 20.89 5.57 -9.62
N ARG A 69 21.75 5.23 -10.58
CA ARG A 69 23.10 5.81 -10.69
C ARG A 69 23.30 6.49 -12.04
N TYR A 70 24.14 7.52 -12.06
CA TYR A 70 24.57 8.21 -13.26
C TYR A 70 26.07 8.51 -13.22
N VAL A 71 26.68 8.71 -14.39
CA VAL A 71 28.06 9.18 -14.49
C VAL A 71 28.04 10.70 -14.43
N ASP A 72 28.68 11.26 -13.41
CA ASP A 72 28.73 12.70 -13.22
C ASP A 72 29.52 13.37 -14.35
N PRO A 73 28.96 14.37 -15.06
CA PRO A 73 29.60 14.93 -16.25
C PRO A 73 30.86 15.74 -15.94
N VAL A 74 31.05 16.18 -14.68
CA VAL A 74 32.19 17.00 -14.27
C VAL A 74 33.31 16.13 -13.71
N THR A 75 32.96 15.20 -12.82
CA THR A 75 33.93 14.36 -12.11
C THR A 75 34.14 13.00 -12.75
N HIS A 76 33.29 12.61 -13.70
CA HIS A 76 33.28 11.29 -14.35
C HIS A 76 33.15 10.11 -13.38
N CYS A 77 32.76 10.37 -12.12
CA CYS A 77 32.51 9.35 -11.12
C CYS A 77 31.08 8.82 -11.23
N LEU A 78 30.89 7.54 -10.93
CA LEU A 78 29.55 6.96 -10.77
C LEU A 78 28.94 7.46 -9.45
N ARG A 79 27.75 8.04 -9.52
CA ARG A 79 27.05 8.64 -8.36
C ARG A 79 25.58 8.24 -8.34
N TYR A 80 24.95 8.34 -7.17
CA TYR A 80 23.51 8.20 -7.05
C TYR A 80 22.77 9.38 -7.69
N PHE A 81 21.70 9.08 -8.41
CA PHE A 81 20.85 10.03 -9.09
C PHE A 81 19.78 10.54 -8.14
N THR A 82 20.05 11.67 -7.50
CA THR A 82 19.14 12.30 -6.52
C THR A 82 18.71 13.70 -6.97
N PRO A 83 17.82 13.84 -7.97
CA PRO A 83 17.47 15.12 -8.58
C PRO A 83 16.74 16.07 -7.61
N ARG A 84 16.04 15.52 -6.61
CA ARG A 84 15.36 16.29 -5.55
C ARG A 84 16.26 16.62 -4.36
N GLY A 85 17.56 16.33 -4.46
CA GLY A 85 18.53 16.48 -3.37
C GLY A 85 18.89 15.15 -2.70
N ARG A 86 20.05 15.16 -2.03
CA ARG A 86 20.59 14.01 -1.31
C ARG A 86 19.70 13.68 -0.11
N PHE A 87 19.42 12.40 0.10
CA PHE A 87 18.65 11.92 1.26
C PHE A 87 19.48 11.01 2.18
N VAL A 88 18.91 10.62 3.31
CA VAL A 88 19.56 9.79 4.35
C VAL A 88 20.16 8.52 3.74
N HIS A 89 21.34 8.12 4.23
CA HIS A 89 22.18 7.01 3.75
C HIS A 89 22.77 7.14 2.32
N VAL A 90 22.48 8.21 1.58
CA VAL A 90 23.17 8.52 0.31
C VAL A 90 24.50 9.23 0.60
N PRO A 91 25.65 8.70 0.16
CA PRO A 91 26.94 9.34 0.38
C PRO A 91 27.05 10.71 -0.31
N PRO A 92 27.85 11.65 0.25
CA PRO A 92 28.10 12.94 -0.38
C PRO A 92 28.87 12.80 -1.71
N ALA A 93 28.76 13.81 -2.58
CA ALA A 93 29.39 13.80 -3.90
C ALA A 93 30.93 13.77 -3.87
N GLY A 94 31.53 14.14 -2.75
CA GLY A 94 32.98 14.16 -2.54
C GLY A 94 33.33 13.79 -1.10
N PRO A 95 34.63 13.66 -0.79
CA PRO A 95 35.09 13.32 0.54
C PRO A 95 34.67 14.40 1.54
N ARG A 96 34.00 13.99 2.62
CA ARG A 96 33.67 14.88 3.74
C ARG A 96 33.96 14.17 5.06
N SER A 97 34.43 14.93 6.04
CA SER A 97 34.71 14.45 7.39
C SER A 97 33.46 14.41 8.29
N ASP A 98 32.36 14.99 7.84
CA ASP A 98 31.07 15.07 8.55
C ASP A 98 30.10 13.94 8.15
N TRP A 99 30.55 13.00 7.31
CA TRP A 99 29.75 11.88 6.84
C TRP A 99 30.23 10.58 7.49
N ASP A 100 29.36 9.98 8.27
CA ASP A 100 29.59 8.66 8.84
C ASP A 100 29.07 7.58 7.88
N ALA A 101 29.91 6.57 7.63
CA ALA A 101 29.56 5.41 6.82
C ALA A 101 29.17 4.19 7.67
N ASP A 102 29.29 4.28 9.00
CA ASP A 102 29.00 3.19 9.94
C ASP A 102 27.51 3.14 10.35
N PHE A 103 26.61 3.27 9.38
CA PHE A 103 25.16 3.12 9.57
C PHE A 103 24.65 1.71 9.23
N GLY A 104 25.55 0.78 8.93
CA GLY A 104 25.23 -0.58 8.53
C GLY A 104 24.64 -0.63 7.11
N GLN A 105 23.35 -0.95 7.00
CA GLN A 105 22.66 -1.06 5.72
C GLN A 105 21.79 0.17 5.44
N PRO A 106 21.68 0.62 4.19
CA PRO A 106 20.82 1.73 3.86
C PRO A 106 19.34 1.38 4.11
N TRP A 107 18.51 2.40 4.33
CA TRP A 107 17.15 2.19 4.83
C TRP A 107 16.27 1.48 3.79
N TRP A 108 16.54 1.70 2.50
CA TRP A 108 15.80 1.06 1.40
C TRP A 108 16.07 -0.44 1.27
N THR A 109 17.14 -0.95 1.89
CA THR A 109 17.44 -2.39 1.96
C THR A 109 17.03 -3.02 3.29
N ASP A 110 16.68 -2.22 4.29
CA ASP A 110 16.41 -2.70 5.64
C ASP A 110 14.95 -3.17 5.78
N GLU A 111 14.77 -4.47 5.98
CA GLU A 111 13.45 -5.09 6.13
C GLU A 111 12.69 -4.62 7.39
N ARG A 112 13.37 -4.02 8.38
CA ARG A 112 12.74 -3.51 9.60
C ARG A 112 11.70 -2.43 9.33
N TYR A 113 11.86 -1.68 8.23
CA TYR A 113 10.90 -0.66 7.83
C TYR A 113 9.71 -1.23 7.06
N GLN A 114 9.76 -2.48 6.59
CA GLN A 114 8.71 -3.03 5.74
C GLN A 114 7.49 -3.48 6.58
N VAL A 115 6.34 -2.87 6.33
CA VAL A 115 5.06 -3.20 7.00
C VAL A 115 4.15 -4.10 6.16
N GLY A 116 4.34 -4.12 4.85
CA GLY A 116 3.60 -5.01 3.94
C GLY A 116 3.96 -4.81 2.48
N LEU A 117 3.00 -5.12 1.61
CA LEU A 117 3.13 -5.02 0.17
C LEU A 117 2.10 -4.05 -0.40
N LEU A 118 2.48 -3.33 -1.46
CA LEU A 118 1.54 -2.52 -2.23
C LEU A 118 0.78 -3.47 -3.17
N SER A 119 -0.54 -3.33 -3.24
CA SER A 119 -1.34 -4.14 -4.16
C SER A 119 -0.92 -3.91 -5.60
N SER A 120 -0.87 -5.00 -6.38
CA SER A 120 -0.62 -4.92 -7.83
C SER A 120 -1.75 -4.22 -8.57
N LYS A 121 -2.99 -4.39 -8.08
CA LYS A 121 -4.18 -3.74 -8.60
C LYS A 121 -5.24 -3.60 -7.51
N THR A 122 -5.75 -2.39 -7.33
CA THR A 122 -6.93 -2.14 -6.50
C THR A 122 -8.19 -2.08 -7.33
N ARG A 123 -9.32 -2.34 -6.68
CA ARG A 123 -10.65 -2.22 -7.28
C ARG A 123 -11.68 -1.83 -6.24
N TRP A 124 -12.77 -1.24 -6.71
CA TRP A 124 -13.90 -0.92 -5.85
C TRP A 124 -14.86 -2.10 -5.76
N ILE A 125 -15.42 -2.30 -4.57
CA ILE A 125 -16.56 -3.17 -4.32
C ILE A 125 -17.64 -2.39 -3.59
N ARG A 126 -18.89 -2.83 -3.73
CA ARG A 126 -20.03 -2.32 -2.96
C ARG A 126 -20.42 -3.35 -1.93
N ILE A 127 -20.44 -2.99 -0.66
CA ILE A 127 -20.95 -3.83 0.43
C ILE A 127 -22.31 -3.29 0.83
N ILE A 128 -23.35 -4.10 0.67
CA ILE A 128 -24.75 -3.70 0.90
C ILE A 128 -25.31 -4.51 2.05
N ASN A 129 -25.69 -3.83 3.13
CA ASN A 129 -26.42 -4.45 4.22
C ASN A 129 -27.89 -4.62 3.80
N THR A 130 -28.32 -5.88 3.65
CA THR A 130 -29.68 -6.17 3.17
C THR A 130 -30.77 -5.87 4.22
N LEU A 131 -30.41 -5.82 5.50
CA LEU A 131 -31.33 -5.48 6.59
C LEU A 131 -31.58 -3.97 6.69
N THR A 132 -30.52 -3.17 6.58
CA THR A 132 -30.60 -1.71 6.76
C THR A 132 -30.64 -0.93 5.44
N THR A 133 -30.43 -1.60 4.30
CA THR A 133 -30.28 -1.02 2.95
C THR A 133 -29.09 -0.07 2.79
N GLN A 134 -28.19 -0.03 3.77
CA GLN A 134 -26.98 0.79 3.72
C GLN A 134 -25.98 0.21 2.73
N GLU A 135 -25.39 1.08 1.92
CA GLU A 135 -24.37 0.73 0.94
C GLU A 135 -23.07 1.46 1.28
N THR A 136 -21.97 0.70 1.30
CA THR A 136 -20.62 1.23 1.48
C THR A 136 -19.76 0.84 0.29
N ARG A 137 -19.12 1.81 -0.35
CA ARG A 137 -18.09 1.55 -1.37
C ARG A 137 -16.75 1.39 -0.66
N LEU A 138 -16.05 0.30 -0.94
CA LEU A 138 -14.75 -0.01 -0.36
C LEU A 138 -13.74 -0.28 -1.46
N GLU A 139 -12.59 0.39 -1.40
CA GLU A 139 -11.45 0.05 -2.25
C GLU A 139 -10.69 -1.12 -1.62
N VAL A 140 -10.42 -2.16 -2.40
CA VAL A 140 -9.78 -3.39 -1.93
C VAL A 140 -8.62 -3.80 -2.83
N CYS A 141 -7.66 -4.52 -2.25
CA CYS A 141 -6.55 -5.12 -2.98
C CYS A 141 -7.01 -6.41 -3.69
N SER A 142 -6.50 -6.69 -4.88
CA SER A 142 -6.85 -7.92 -5.62
C SER A 142 -6.38 -9.19 -4.90
N GLU A 143 -5.33 -9.07 -4.08
CA GLU A 143 -4.71 -10.16 -3.33
C GLU A 143 -5.38 -10.46 -1.97
N ASP A 144 -6.26 -9.55 -1.52
CA ASP A 144 -6.95 -9.68 -0.23
C ASP A 144 -7.93 -10.86 -0.25
N THR A 145 -7.93 -11.63 0.83
CA THR A 145 -9.04 -12.55 1.11
C THR A 145 -10.26 -11.78 1.57
N LEU A 146 -11.42 -12.43 1.47
CA LEU A 146 -12.65 -11.85 1.99
C LEU A 146 -12.58 -11.59 3.51
N ALA A 147 -11.81 -12.37 4.28
CA ALA A 147 -11.54 -12.07 5.69
C ALA A 147 -10.73 -10.78 5.89
N GLN A 148 -9.76 -10.47 5.02
CA GLN A 148 -9.02 -9.20 5.06
C GLN A 148 -9.93 -8.03 4.67
N ILE A 149 -10.79 -8.23 3.67
CA ILE A 149 -11.81 -7.25 3.27
C ILE A 149 -12.81 -7.00 4.42
N LEU A 150 -13.26 -8.05 5.12
CA LEU A 150 -14.08 -7.93 6.31
C LEU A 150 -13.40 -7.06 7.36
N HIS A 151 -12.11 -7.31 7.65
CA HIS A 151 -11.36 -6.51 8.63
C HIS A 151 -11.33 -5.02 8.24
N ARG A 152 -11.19 -4.70 6.95
CA ARG A 152 -11.29 -3.31 6.45
C ARG A 152 -12.69 -2.72 6.63
N PHE A 153 -13.72 -3.55 6.51
CA PHE A 153 -15.11 -3.15 6.62
C PHE A 153 -15.61 -2.98 8.06
N LEU A 154 -14.91 -3.55 9.05
CA LEU A 154 -15.30 -3.47 10.47
C LEU A 154 -15.39 -2.03 10.99
N ASP A 155 -14.63 -1.09 10.40
CA ASP A 155 -14.71 0.34 10.75
C ASP A 155 -16.08 0.96 10.42
N TYR A 156 -16.81 0.38 9.47
CA TYR A 156 -18.17 0.80 9.09
C TYR A 156 -19.26 0.02 9.84
N ASN A 157 -18.99 -1.26 10.14
CA ASN A 157 -19.89 -2.12 10.89
C ASN A 157 -19.09 -3.12 11.73
N SER A 158 -18.96 -2.83 13.03
CA SER A 158 -18.23 -3.67 14.00
C SER A 158 -18.77 -5.09 14.12
N HIS A 159 -20.04 -5.29 13.75
CA HIS A 159 -20.72 -6.58 13.85
C HIS A 159 -20.67 -7.36 12.54
N ALA A 160 -20.01 -6.86 11.49
CA ALA A 160 -20.01 -7.49 10.16
C ALA A 160 -19.45 -8.92 10.15
N SER A 161 -18.75 -9.34 11.20
CA SER A 161 -18.27 -10.72 11.38
C SER A 161 -19.38 -11.74 11.62
N SER A 162 -20.53 -11.33 12.17
CA SER A 162 -21.68 -12.22 12.37
C SER A 162 -22.57 -12.33 11.14
N TYR A 163 -22.35 -11.51 10.10
CA TYR A 163 -23.16 -11.53 8.87
C TYR A 163 -22.70 -12.62 7.91
N THR A 164 -23.64 -13.15 7.12
CA THR A 164 -23.33 -14.01 5.97
C THR A 164 -23.11 -13.15 4.73
N TRP A 165 -21.91 -13.24 4.14
CA TRP A 165 -21.52 -12.50 2.93
C TRP A 165 -21.87 -13.30 1.67
N LYS A 166 -22.60 -12.69 0.73
CA LYS A 166 -23.03 -13.35 -0.51
C LYS A 166 -22.80 -12.49 -1.76
N HIS A 167 -22.55 -13.13 -2.89
CA HIS A 167 -22.57 -12.52 -4.22
C HIS A 167 -23.42 -13.38 -5.14
N GLU A 168 -24.34 -12.76 -5.90
CA GLU A 168 -25.26 -13.46 -6.81
C GLU A 168 -25.99 -14.68 -6.18
N GLY A 169 -26.33 -14.57 -4.89
CA GLY A 169 -27.01 -15.63 -4.14
C GLY A 169 -26.10 -16.73 -3.57
N VAL A 170 -24.81 -16.74 -3.91
CA VAL A 170 -23.81 -17.70 -3.44
C VAL A 170 -23.10 -17.15 -2.21
N THR A 171 -22.95 -17.98 -1.17
CA THR A 171 -22.16 -17.64 0.03
C THR A 171 -20.67 -17.64 -0.29
N LEU A 172 -19.99 -16.57 0.13
CA LEU A 172 -18.57 -16.39 -0.12
C LEU A 172 -17.71 -17.04 0.98
N ASP A 173 -16.58 -17.62 0.58
CA ASP A 173 -15.58 -18.21 1.46
C ASP A 173 -14.60 -17.13 1.95
N MET A 174 -14.53 -16.96 3.28
CA MET A 174 -13.69 -15.97 3.97
C MET A 174 -12.18 -16.19 3.74
N SER A 175 -11.76 -17.42 3.45
CA SER A 175 -10.36 -17.78 3.24
C SER A 175 -9.85 -17.47 1.83
N ARG A 176 -10.77 -17.23 0.89
CA ARG A 176 -10.50 -17.03 -0.53
C ARG A 176 -10.50 -15.56 -0.91
N THR A 177 -9.77 -15.24 -1.96
CA THR A 177 -9.81 -13.93 -2.63
C THR A 177 -11.16 -13.73 -3.32
N LEU A 178 -11.44 -12.51 -3.76
CA LEU A 178 -12.67 -12.24 -4.49
C LEU A 178 -12.73 -13.01 -5.82
N SER A 179 -11.61 -13.08 -6.56
CA SER A 179 -11.53 -13.84 -7.82
C SER A 179 -11.75 -15.35 -7.61
N GLU A 180 -11.21 -15.93 -6.54
CA GLU A 180 -11.43 -17.34 -6.16
C GLU A 180 -12.87 -17.62 -5.69
N ASN A 181 -13.58 -16.59 -5.26
CA ASN A 181 -15.01 -16.63 -4.95
C ASN A 181 -15.91 -16.37 -6.18
N GLY A 182 -15.34 -16.24 -7.38
CA GLY A 182 -16.07 -16.00 -8.63
C GLY A 182 -16.40 -14.53 -8.91
N ILE A 183 -15.90 -13.60 -8.10
CA ILE A 183 -16.04 -12.15 -8.33
C ILE A 183 -14.81 -11.71 -9.12
N HIS A 184 -14.85 -11.88 -10.44
CA HIS A 184 -13.73 -11.55 -11.33
C HIS A 184 -13.53 -10.04 -11.50
N ASP A 185 -12.40 -9.67 -12.10
CA ASP A 185 -12.05 -8.29 -12.41
C ASP A 185 -12.42 -7.99 -13.85
N ASP A 186 -13.57 -7.33 -14.04
CA ASP A 186 -14.15 -7.06 -15.35
C ASP A 186 -13.65 -5.75 -15.97
N ASP A 187 -12.81 -4.98 -15.27
CA ASP A 187 -12.26 -3.71 -15.77
C ASP A 187 -11.68 -3.82 -17.19
N PRO A 188 -10.88 -4.85 -17.56
CA PRO A 188 -10.33 -4.94 -18.92
C PRO A 188 -11.42 -5.08 -19.99
N GLN A 189 -12.52 -5.78 -19.66
CA GLN A 189 -13.65 -5.95 -20.55
C GLN A 189 -14.48 -4.66 -20.63
N LEU A 190 -14.73 -3.99 -19.50
CA LEU A 190 -15.43 -2.70 -19.45
C LEU A 190 -14.68 -1.64 -20.27
N ASP A 191 -13.34 -1.58 -20.13
CA ASP A 191 -12.49 -0.70 -20.91
C ASP A 191 -12.59 -0.96 -22.42
N HIS A 192 -12.52 -2.23 -22.80
CA HIS A 192 -12.64 -2.63 -24.20
C HIS A 192 -13.99 -2.22 -24.80
N LEU A 193 -15.07 -2.34 -24.02
CA LEU A 193 -16.42 -1.96 -24.39
C LEU A 193 -16.71 -0.45 -24.20
N ARG A 194 -15.76 0.31 -23.65
CA ARG A 194 -15.89 1.74 -23.30
C ARG A 194 -17.08 2.00 -22.36
N LEU A 195 -17.30 1.10 -21.42
CA LEU A 195 -18.32 1.24 -20.39
C LEU A 195 -17.74 1.91 -19.15
N ASP A 196 -18.59 2.63 -18.41
CA ASP A 196 -18.22 3.29 -17.17
C ASP A 196 -18.07 2.28 -16.03
N ARG A 197 -16.86 2.15 -15.48
CA ARG A 197 -16.54 1.19 -14.41
C ARG A 197 -17.32 1.44 -13.13
N ASP A 198 -17.70 2.69 -12.85
CA ASP A 198 -18.45 3.03 -11.65
C ASP A 198 -19.87 2.45 -11.66
N LEU A 199 -20.46 2.27 -12.84
CA LEU A 199 -21.80 1.69 -12.99
C LEU A 199 -21.82 0.17 -12.77
N TYR A 200 -20.69 -0.50 -12.99
CA TYR A 200 -20.58 -1.95 -12.94
C TYR A 200 -19.75 -2.44 -11.72
N THR A 201 -19.62 -1.62 -10.68
CA THR A 201 -18.92 -2.03 -9.46
C THR A 201 -19.65 -3.23 -8.82
N PRO A 202 -18.97 -4.37 -8.58
CA PRO A 202 -19.60 -5.58 -8.07
C PRO A 202 -20.14 -5.38 -6.65
N ALA A 203 -21.29 -5.98 -6.36
CA ALA A 203 -21.98 -5.87 -5.09
C ALA A 203 -21.88 -7.17 -4.27
N ILE A 204 -21.50 -7.03 -3.01
CA ILE A 204 -21.51 -8.08 -1.99
C ILE A 204 -22.62 -7.75 -0.99
N LEU A 205 -23.51 -8.70 -0.78
CA LEU A 205 -24.67 -8.57 0.08
C LEU A 205 -24.38 -9.16 1.45
N LEU A 206 -24.66 -8.39 2.51
CA LEU A 206 -24.60 -8.84 3.89
C LEU A 206 -25.99 -9.26 4.35
N TYR A 207 -26.12 -10.51 4.77
CA TYR A 207 -27.31 -11.07 5.38
C TYR A 207 -27.09 -11.20 6.87
N PHE A 208 -27.91 -10.52 7.66
CA PHE A 208 -27.89 -10.63 9.11
C PHE A 208 -28.20 -12.08 9.51
N ASN A 209 -27.36 -12.65 10.37
CA ASN A 209 -27.68 -13.91 11.04
C ASN A 209 -28.30 -13.55 12.39
N ASP A 210 -29.39 -14.23 12.78
CA ASP A 210 -29.98 -14.06 14.11
C ASP A 210 -29.18 -14.90 15.11
N ASP A 211 -27.95 -14.46 15.38
CA ASP A 211 -27.07 -15.06 16.38
C ASP A 211 -27.01 -14.17 17.63
N LEU A 212 -27.32 -14.75 18.79
CA LEU A 212 -27.23 -14.11 20.12
C LEU A 212 -25.75 -13.94 20.56
N THR A 213 -24.86 -13.54 19.65
CA THR A 213 -23.42 -13.46 19.92
C THR A 213 -23.00 -12.19 20.66
N GLU A 214 -23.95 -11.30 20.98
CA GLU A 214 -23.67 -10.06 21.72
C GLU A 214 -24.64 -9.84 22.88
N ALA A 215 -24.08 -9.92 24.08
CA ALA A 215 -24.61 -9.41 25.34
C ALA A 215 -23.53 -8.52 25.99
#